data_AF-A0A1Y1W2C2-F1
#
_entry.id   AF-A0A1Y1W2C2-F1
#
_cell.length_a   1.000
_cell.length_b   1.000
_cell.length_c   1.000
_cell.angle_alpha   90.00
_cell.angle_beta   90.00
_cell.angle_gamma   90.00
#
_symmetry.space_group_name_H-M   'P 1'
#
loop_
_entity.id
_entity.type
_entity.pdbx_description
1 polymer ?
#
loop_
_entity_poly.entity_id
_entity_poly.type
_entity_poly.pdbx_seq_one_letter_code
_entity_poly.pdbx_strand_id
1 'polypeptide(L)'
;MFALPVGGLPKFILLSAVFSVFNTAQCILSPLGLTRRIYSRQPEQVTQLTSHVFAAWTALSAILRYQCAYNMNNAMVYDITFWSYVIACTHFVSETVVYKSVRFPGPVISTFCVALTSIVWMIKDRDLYVR
;
A
#
# COMPACT_ATOMS: atom_id res chain seq x y z
N MET A 1 -20.50 -11.72 -12.68
CA MET A 1 -21.14 -10.73 -11.77
C MET A 1 -20.06 -10.23 -10.82
N PHE A 2 -19.73 -8.94 -10.84
CA PHE A 2 -18.68 -8.31 -10.02
C PHE A 2 -19.08 -8.19 -8.53
N ALA A 3 -19.48 -9.31 -7.91
CA ALA A 3 -19.79 -9.33 -6.48
C ALA A 3 -18.50 -9.53 -5.69
N LEU A 4 -18.27 -8.71 -4.66
CA LEU A 4 -17.18 -8.90 -3.72
C LEU A 4 -17.35 -10.26 -3.01
N PRO A 5 -16.27 -11.05 -2.83
CA PRO A 5 -16.30 -12.28 -2.05
C PRO A 5 -16.78 -12.01 -0.61
N VAL A 6 -17.37 -13.03 -0.01
CA VAL A 6 -17.86 -12.94 1.38
C VAL A 6 -16.66 -12.78 2.34
N GLY A 7 -16.81 -11.91 3.33
CA GLY A 7 -15.81 -11.64 4.36
C GLY A 7 -15.34 -10.18 4.41
N GLY A 8 -14.62 -9.84 5.48
CA GLY A 8 -14.11 -8.49 5.73
C GLY A 8 -12.84 -8.16 4.95
N LEU A 9 -11.97 -9.14 4.75
CA LEU A 9 -10.66 -8.97 4.11
C LEU A 9 -10.75 -8.43 2.67
N PRO A 10 -11.60 -8.95 1.76
CA PRO A 10 -11.67 -8.46 0.38
C PRO A 10 -12.12 -7.00 0.31
N LYS A 11 -13.05 -6.60 1.20
CA LYS A 11 -13.55 -5.22 1.31
C LYS A 11 -12.45 -4.29 1.84
N PHE A 12 -11.66 -4.73 2.81
CA PHE A 12 -10.54 -3.98 3.35
C PHE A 12 -9.42 -3.79 2.30
N ILE A 13 -9.07 -4.85 1.57
CA ILE A 13 -8.10 -4.78 0.47
C ILE A 13 -8.59 -3.80 -0.61
N LEU A 14 -9.87 -3.86 -0.99
CA LEU A 14 -10.46 -2.93 -1.96
C LEU A 14 -10.41 -1.48 -1.46
N LEU A 15 -10.73 -1.23 -0.19
CA LEU A 15 -10.62 0.09 0.41
C LEU A 15 -9.17 0.61 0.34
N SER A 16 -8.19 -0.23 0.62
CA SER A 16 -6.78 0.14 0.48
C SER A 16 -6.36 0.40 -0.97
N ALA A 17 -7.00 -0.26 -1.95
CA ALA A 17 -6.80 0.02 -3.37
C ALA A 17 -7.30 1.42 -3.74
N VAL A 18 -8.49 1.80 -3.25
CA VAL A 18 -9.06 3.16 -3.43
C VAL A 18 -8.11 4.22 -2.86
N PHE A 19 -7.59 4.02 -1.65
CA PHE A 19 -6.61 4.94 -1.08
C PHE A 19 -5.30 5.02 -1.88
N SER A 20 -4.86 3.91 -2.49
CA SER A 20 -3.69 3.94 -3.38
C SER A 20 -3.96 4.68 -4.70
N VAL A 21 -5.18 4.62 -5.25
CA VAL A 21 -5.58 5.45 -6.40
C VAL A 21 -5.56 6.92 -6.02
N PHE A 22 -6.13 7.28 -4.86
CA PHE A 22 -6.06 8.65 -4.34
C PHE A 22 -4.61 9.14 -4.19
N ASN A 23 -3.75 8.34 -3.55
CA ASN A 23 -2.33 8.68 -3.40
C ASN A 23 -1.62 8.84 -4.75
N THR A 24 -1.92 7.97 -5.72
CA THR A 24 -1.38 8.06 -7.08
C THR A 24 -1.75 9.39 -7.73
N ALA A 25 -3.05 9.73 -7.72
CA ALA A 25 -3.52 10.99 -8.29
C ALA A 25 -2.87 12.19 -7.60
N GLN A 26 -2.76 12.16 -6.28
CA GLN A 26 -2.12 13.22 -5.52
C GLN A 26 -0.62 13.35 -5.82
N CYS A 27 0.11 12.25 -6.04
CA CYS A 27 1.53 12.30 -6.44
C CYS A 27 1.74 12.86 -7.85
N ILE A 28 0.77 12.69 -8.74
CA ILE A 28 0.83 13.25 -10.12
C ILE A 28 0.39 14.72 -10.14
N LEU A 29 -0.74 15.05 -9.51
CA LEU A 29 -1.34 16.38 -9.55
C LEU A 29 -0.70 17.36 -8.57
N SER A 30 -0.11 16.86 -7.48
CA SER A 30 0.52 17.66 -6.43
C SER A 30 1.78 16.97 -5.92
N PRO A 31 2.81 16.85 -6.77
CA PRO A 31 3.97 15.98 -6.52
C PRO A 31 4.76 16.32 -5.24
N LEU A 32 4.73 17.58 -4.78
CA LEU A 32 5.39 18.03 -3.55
C LEU A 32 4.39 18.21 -2.38
N GLY A 33 3.21 17.58 -2.47
CA GLY A 33 2.12 17.65 -1.49
C GLY A 33 2.29 16.69 -0.30
N LEU A 34 1.28 15.85 -0.03
CA LEU A 34 1.28 14.98 1.16
C LEU A 34 2.42 13.97 1.16
N THR A 35 2.86 13.50 -0.01
CA THR A 35 3.98 12.55 -0.14
C THR A 35 5.27 13.12 0.47
N ARG A 36 5.53 14.42 0.27
CA ARG A 36 6.69 15.10 0.86
C ARG A 36 6.61 15.18 2.39
N ARG A 37 5.40 15.21 2.95
CA ARG A 37 5.19 15.21 4.41
C ARG A 37 5.50 13.86 5.05
N ILE A 38 5.42 12.77 4.30
CA ILE A 38 5.83 11.43 4.77
C ILE A 38 7.33 11.46 5.08
N TYR A 39 8.14 11.90 4.12
CA TYR A 39 9.60 12.04 4.22
C TYR A 39 10.03 13.34 4.91
N SER A 40 9.41 13.65 6.04
CA SER A 40 9.54 14.94 6.74
C SER A 40 10.93 15.24 7.32
N ARG A 41 11.84 14.27 7.46
CA ARG A 41 13.20 14.53 7.94
C ARG A 41 14.16 14.92 6.83
N GLN A 42 13.88 14.52 5.59
CA GLN A 42 14.71 14.83 4.41
C GLN A 42 13.81 15.25 3.23
N PRO A 43 12.95 16.27 3.40
CA PRO A 43 11.94 16.65 2.41
C PRO A 43 12.53 17.14 1.08
N GLU A 44 13.80 17.54 1.06
CA GLU A 44 14.58 17.93 -0.13
C GLU A 44 14.85 16.75 -1.09
N GLN A 45 14.85 15.52 -0.61
CA GLN A 45 15.03 14.33 -1.47
C GLN A 45 13.76 13.95 -2.23
N VAL A 46 12.60 14.49 -1.81
CA VAL A 46 11.33 14.30 -2.52
C VAL A 46 11.26 15.33 -3.65
N THR A 47 11.72 14.92 -4.82
CA THR A 47 11.60 15.66 -6.08
C THR A 47 10.29 15.31 -6.80
N GLN A 48 9.94 16.10 -7.82
CA GLN A 48 8.79 15.79 -8.68
C GLN A 48 8.95 14.43 -9.37
N LEU A 49 10.15 14.12 -9.86
CA LEU A 49 10.45 12.84 -10.50
C LEU A 49 10.24 11.66 -9.54
N THR A 50 10.79 11.73 -8.33
CA THR A 50 10.60 10.68 -7.31
C THR A 50 9.14 10.54 -6.91
N SER A 51 8.36 11.62 -6.91
CA SER A 51 6.93 11.57 -6.64
C SER A 51 6.17 10.84 -7.74
N HIS A 52 6.50 11.07 -9.02
CA HIS A 52 5.92 10.33 -10.14
C HIS A 52 6.28 8.84 -10.13
N VAL A 53 7.52 8.51 -9.76
CA VAL A 53 7.94 7.10 -9.57
C VAL A 53 7.16 6.45 -8.42
N PHE A 54 6.99 7.17 -7.30
CA PHE A 54 6.15 6.71 -6.20
C PHE A 54 4.69 6.51 -6.63
N ALA A 55 4.17 7.40 -7.48
CA ALA A 55 2.83 7.27 -8.06
C ALA A 55 2.68 5.99 -8.89
N ALA A 56 3.66 5.69 -9.75
CA ALA A 56 3.67 4.47 -10.56
C ALA A 56 3.67 3.21 -9.68
N TRP A 57 4.47 3.20 -8.62
CA TRP A 57 4.51 2.11 -7.65
C TRP A 57 3.17 1.94 -6.92
N THR A 58 2.55 3.05 -6.50
CA THR A 58 1.26 2.99 -5.80
C THR A 58 0.11 2.62 -6.73
N ALA A 59 0.18 2.99 -8.01
CA ALA A 59 -0.77 2.58 -9.03
C ALA A 59 -0.70 1.06 -9.27
N LEU A 60 0.50 0.51 -9.40
CA LEU A 60 0.72 -0.93 -9.51
C LEU A 60 0.12 -1.66 -8.30
N SER A 61 0.41 -1.17 -7.09
CA SER A 61 -0.16 -1.73 -5.85
C SER A 61 -1.70 -1.66 -5.84
N ALA A 62 -2.30 -0.57 -6.34
CA ALA A 62 -3.76 -0.44 -6.44
C ALA A 62 -4.37 -1.50 -7.37
N ILE A 63 -3.74 -1.75 -8.52
CA ILE A 63 -4.18 -2.77 -9.48
C ILE A 63 -4.14 -4.15 -8.86
N LEU A 64 -3.01 -4.52 -8.22
CA LEU A 64 -2.87 -5.83 -7.56
C LEU A 64 -3.96 -6.04 -6.49
N ARG A 65 -4.17 -5.04 -5.64
CA ARG A 65 -5.18 -5.08 -4.57
C ARG A 65 -6.60 -5.15 -5.11
N TYR A 66 -6.90 -4.39 -6.17
CA TYR A 66 -8.19 -4.50 -6.86
C TYR A 66 -8.41 -5.92 -7.40
N GLN A 67 -7.43 -6.47 -8.12
CA GLN A 67 -7.51 -7.82 -8.67
C GLN A 67 -7.67 -8.88 -7.56
N CYS A 68 -6.93 -8.75 -6.46
CA CYS A 68 -7.04 -9.65 -5.31
C CYS A 68 -8.41 -9.58 -4.65
N ALA A 69 -8.97 -8.38 -4.45
CA ALA A 69 -10.26 -8.20 -3.80
C ALA A 69 -11.40 -8.93 -4.55
N TYR A 70 -11.32 -9.06 -5.87
CA TYR A 70 -12.31 -9.80 -6.66
C TYR A 70 -11.92 -11.26 -6.93
N ASN A 71 -10.65 -11.63 -6.79
CA ASN A 71 -10.13 -12.97 -7.11
C ASN A 71 -9.39 -13.60 -5.91
N MET A 72 -9.99 -13.56 -4.72
CA MET A 72 -9.37 -14.06 -3.48
C MET A 72 -9.01 -15.55 -3.52
N ASN A 73 -9.69 -16.33 -4.36
CA ASN A 73 -9.45 -17.76 -4.55
C ASN A 73 -8.24 -18.07 -5.46
N ASN A 74 -7.67 -17.07 -6.13
CA ASN A 74 -6.48 -17.25 -6.95
C ASN A 74 -5.23 -17.08 -6.08
N ALA A 75 -4.57 -18.20 -5.77
CA ALA A 75 -3.36 -18.24 -4.95
C ALA A 75 -2.27 -17.26 -5.42
N MET A 76 -2.03 -17.20 -6.74
CA MET A 76 -1.00 -16.33 -7.31
C MET A 76 -1.32 -14.85 -7.06
N VAL A 77 -2.56 -14.43 -7.32
CA VAL A 77 -2.99 -13.03 -7.12
C VAL A 77 -2.98 -12.66 -5.64
N TYR A 78 -3.37 -13.60 -4.77
CA TYR A 78 -3.31 -13.45 -3.32
C TYR A 78 -1.87 -13.24 -2.84
N ASP A 79 -0.97 -14.14 -3.21
CA ASP A 79 0.43 -14.14 -2.75
C ASP A 79 1.19 -12.91 -3.28
N ILE A 80 1.01 -12.50 -4.55
CA ILE A 80 1.65 -11.28 -5.05
C ILE A 80 1.11 -10.01 -4.37
N THR A 81 -0.18 -9.98 -4.02
CA THR A 81 -0.78 -8.85 -3.30
C THR A 81 -0.27 -8.80 -1.87
N PHE A 82 -0.17 -9.96 -1.21
CA PHE A 82 0.47 -10.10 0.09
C PHE A 82 1.90 -9.54 0.06
N TRP A 83 2.72 -9.96 -0.90
CA TRP A 83 4.09 -9.47 -1.06
C TRP A 83 4.15 -7.97 -1.37
N SER A 84 3.17 -7.41 -2.07
CA SER A 84 3.08 -5.95 -2.28
C SER A 84 2.93 -5.17 -0.97
N TYR A 85 2.19 -5.70 0.02
CA TYR A 85 2.09 -5.11 1.36
C TYR A 85 3.39 -5.30 2.15
N VAL A 86 4.03 -6.46 2.03
CA VAL A 86 5.34 -6.71 2.66
C VAL A 86 6.38 -5.72 2.15
N ILE A 87 6.50 -5.51 0.83
CA ILE A 87 7.44 -4.55 0.26
C ILE A 87 7.13 -3.13 0.77
N ALA A 88 5.87 -2.72 0.79
CA ALA A 88 5.48 -1.42 1.31
C ALA A 88 5.84 -1.25 2.80
N CYS A 89 5.62 -2.29 3.62
CA CYS A 89 6.00 -2.28 5.03
C CYS A 89 7.53 -2.19 5.18
N THR A 90 8.29 -3.04 4.49
CA THR A 90 9.75 -3.04 4.52
C THR A 90 10.34 -1.70 4.08
N HIS A 91 9.79 -1.09 3.02
CA HIS A 91 10.17 0.26 2.58
C HIS A 91 9.99 1.28 3.69
N PHE A 92 8.81 1.38 4.31
CA PHE A 92 8.61 2.38 5.36
C PHE A 92 9.39 2.07 6.64
N VAL A 93 9.62 0.79 6.98
CA VAL A 93 10.53 0.40 8.07
C VAL A 93 11.94 0.90 7.79
N SER A 94 12.49 0.66 6.59
CA SER A 94 13.85 1.07 6.25
C SER A 94 14.01 2.60 6.23
N GLU A 95 13.02 3.31 5.69
CA GLU A 95 12.98 4.79 5.71
C GLU A 95 12.92 5.36 7.14
N THR A 96 12.33 4.62 8.08
CA THR A 96 12.23 5.05 9.49
C THR A 96 13.50 4.72 10.27
N VAL A 97 14.04 3.50 10.13
CA VAL A 97 15.12 2.97 10.99
C VAL A 97 16.51 3.19 10.39
N VAL A 98 16.67 2.93 9.08
CA VAL A 98 17.97 2.92 8.39
C VAL A 98 18.27 4.29 7.79
N TYR A 99 17.42 4.76 6.86
CA TYR A 99 17.66 5.99 6.11
C TYR A 99 17.26 7.25 6.87
N LYS A 100 16.38 7.11 7.87
CA LYS A 100 15.92 8.19 8.76
C LYS A 100 15.36 9.40 8.00
N SER A 101 14.79 9.19 6.82
CA SER A 101 14.11 10.19 5.99
C SER A 101 12.69 10.50 6.52
N VAL A 102 12.12 9.60 7.31
CA VAL A 102 10.78 9.70 7.88
C VAL A 102 10.85 9.93 9.40
N ARG A 103 9.94 10.77 9.92
CA ARG A 103 9.74 10.96 11.36
C ARG A 103 8.67 9.99 11.88
N PHE A 104 9.00 9.28 12.96
CA PHE A 104 8.07 8.44 13.71
C PHE A 104 7.98 8.93 15.17
N PRO A 105 6.78 9.17 15.75
CA PRO A 105 5.47 9.14 15.10
C PRO A 105 5.29 10.29 14.09
N GLY A 106 4.46 10.07 13.06
CA GLY A 106 4.23 11.05 11.99
C GLY A 106 3.24 10.56 10.92
N PRO A 107 3.16 11.24 9.77
CA PRO A 107 2.22 10.90 8.69
C PRO A 107 2.33 9.45 8.16
N VAL A 108 3.50 8.81 8.32
CA VAL A 108 3.76 7.42 7.92
C VAL A 108 2.98 6.38 8.74
N ILE A 109 2.41 6.75 9.89
CA ILE A 109 1.67 5.79 10.73
C ILE A 109 0.50 5.17 9.98
N SER A 110 -0.19 5.94 9.14
CA SER A 110 -1.33 5.44 8.36
C SER A 110 -0.90 4.31 7.41
N THR A 111 0.23 4.46 6.72
CA THR A 111 0.75 3.43 5.80
C THR A 111 1.22 2.19 6.56
N PHE A 112 1.84 2.35 7.73
CA PHE A 112 2.19 1.23 8.61
C PHE A 112 0.97 0.45 9.09
N CYS A 113 -0.04 1.14 9.62
CA CYS A 113 -1.26 0.50 10.11
C CYS A 113 -1.95 -0.30 9.01
N VAL A 114 -2.09 0.27 7.81
CA VAL A 114 -2.71 -0.42 6.67
C VAL A 114 -1.87 -1.64 6.26
N ALA A 115 -0.55 -1.49 6.08
CA ALA A 115 0.31 -2.58 5.64
C ALA A 115 0.36 -3.74 6.65
N LEU A 116 0.56 -3.44 7.94
CA LEU A 116 0.60 -4.45 9.00
C LEU A 116 -0.74 -5.16 9.17
N THR A 117 -1.85 -4.41 9.16
CA THR A 117 -3.19 -5.00 9.24
C THR A 117 -3.44 -5.92 8.05
N SER A 118 -3.10 -5.51 6.83
CA SER A 118 -3.21 -6.36 5.64
C SER A 118 -2.37 -7.63 5.77
N ILE A 119 -1.10 -7.52 6.16
CA ILE A 119 -0.19 -8.67 6.28
C ILE A 119 -0.74 -9.69 7.29
N VAL A 120 -1.08 -9.25 8.49
CA VAL A 120 -1.58 -10.13 9.56
C VAL A 120 -2.90 -10.78 9.14
N TRP A 121 -3.82 -10.01 8.56
CA TRP A 121 -5.12 -10.53 8.15
C TRP A 121 -5.01 -11.50 6.98
N MET A 122 -4.15 -11.21 6.00
CA MET A 122 -3.92 -12.14 4.89
C MET A 122 -3.24 -13.44 5.34
N ILE A 123 -2.36 -13.40 6.34
CA ILE A 123 -1.81 -14.65 6.89
C ILE A 123 -2.92 -15.44 7.61
N LYS A 124 -3.70 -14.77 8.45
CA LYS A 124 -4.73 -15.40 9.29
C LYS A 124 -5.83 -16.06 8.47
N ASP A 125 -6.34 -15.36 7.45
CA ASP A 125 -7.50 -15.82 6.68
C ASP A 125 -7.08 -16.51 5.36
N ARG A 126 -5.80 -16.86 5.18
CA ARG A 126 -5.30 -17.46 3.92
C ARG A 126 -6.08 -18.72 3.54
N ASP A 127 -6.22 -19.67 4.47
CA ASP A 127 -6.86 -20.97 4.24
C ASP A 127 -8.37 -20.87 3.98
N LEU A 128 -8.99 -19.73 4.33
CA LEU A 128 -10.39 -19.45 4.01
C LEU A 128 -10.59 -19.18 2.51
N TYR A 129 -9.59 -18.56 1.87
CA TYR A 129 -9.69 -18.07 0.50
C TYR A 129 -8.91 -18.91 -0.50
N VAL A 130 -7.67 -19.27 -0.15
CA VAL A 130 -6.75 -20.03 -0.99
C VAL A 130 -6.65 -21.45 -0.44
N ARG A 131 -7.12 -22.43 -1.23
CA ARG A 131 -7.02 -23.86 -0.93
C ARG A 131 -5.97 -24.52 -1.80
#